data_AF-A0A934PTZ7-F1
#
_entry.id   AF-A0A934PTZ7-F1
#
_cell.length_a   1.000
_cell.length_b   1.000
_cell.length_c   1.000
_cell.angle_alpha   90.00
_cell.angle_beta   90.00
_cell.angle_gamma   90.00
#
_symmetry.space_group_name_H-M   'P 1'
#
loop_
_entity.id
_entity.type
_entity.pdbx_description
1 polymer ?
#
loop_
_entity_poly.entity_id
_entity_poly.type
_entity_poly.pdbx_seq_one_letter_code
_entity_poly.pdbx_strand_id
1 'polypeptide(L)'
;MKYLLKVIIPLVPFWVFAVLIKFTPFFHYVNAGDTIGEDSVYGLIAYYKVFAPLLMLIAVITQYLMVMPLWNIIRRKPKSTAGIFISMFFISLLLAFGLAYIIWDPVTGYFHFASIGLFMAGVQVFYWTINFLVLYLLDWKVFGKAVSVPITEHSI
;
A
#
# COMPACT_ATOMS: atom_id res chain seq x y z
N MET A 1 7.76 -17.29 -14.35
CA MET A 1 6.31 -16.98 -14.28
C MET A 1 5.81 -16.59 -12.89
N LYS A 2 6.15 -17.28 -11.79
CA LYS A 2 5.66 -16.92 -10.44
C LYS A 2 6.01 -15.49 -9.96
N TYR A 3 7.14 -14.94 -10.40
CA TYR A 3 7.57 -13.58 -10.01
C TYR A 3 6.69 -12.50 -10.65
N LEU A 4 6.45 -12.57 -11.97
CA LEU A 4 5.59 -11.62 -12.68
C LEU A 4 4.16 -11.65 -12.15
N LEU A 5 3.61 -12.83 -11.80
CA LEU A 5 2.30 -12.93 -11.16
C LEU A 5 2.26 -12.24 -9.78
N LYS A 6 3.35 -12.32 -9.00
CA LYS A 6 3.48 -11.62 -7.71
C LYS A 6 3.69 -10.10 -7.85
N VAL A 7 4.03 -9.64 -9.05
CA VAL A 7 4.06 -8.20 -9.36
C VAL A 7 2.69 -7.75 -9.86
N ILE A 8 2.02 -8.53 -10.70
CA ILE A 8 0.77 -8.11 -11.36
C ILE A 8 -0.46 -8.30 -10.45
N ILE A 9 -0.58 -9.43 -9.74
CA ILE A 9 -1.78 -9.73 -8.94
C ILE A 9 -2.00 -8.71 -7.81
N PRO A 10 -0.96 -8.25 -7.08
CA PRO A 10 -1.15 -7.25 -6.05
C PRO A 10 -1.48 -5.85 -6.60
N LEU A 11 -1.36 -5.63 -7.92
CA LEU A 11 -1.87 -4.42 -8.58
C LEU A 11 -3.37 -4.51 -8.90
N VAL A 12 -4.00 -5.68 -8.83
CA VAL A 12 -5.44 -5.83 -9.11
C VAL A 12 -6.33 -4.92 -8.25
N PRO A 13 -6.09 -4.74 -6.93
CA PRO A 13 -6.82 -3.75 -6.14
C PRO A 13 -6.72 -2.32 -6.70
N PHE A 14 -5.59 -1.94 -7.27
CA PHE A 14 -5.40 -0.64 -7.92
C PHE A 14 -6.26 -0.53 -9.19
N TRP A 15 -6.33 -1.59 -9.99
CA TRP A 15 -7.24 -1.64 -11.15
C TRP A 15 -8.72 -1.62 -10.75
N VAL A 16 -9.10 -2.36 -9.71
CA VAL A 16 -10.47 -2.35 -9.16
C VAL A 16 -10.82 -0.94 -8.68
N PHE A 17 -9.91 -0.28 -7.96
CA PHE A 17 -10.10 1.09 -7.51
C PHE A 17 -10.21 2.08 -8.69
N ALA A 18 -9.40 1.91 -9.74
CA ALA A 18 -9.51 2.71 -10.97
C ALA A 18 -10.88 2.56 -11.65
N VAL A 19 -11.39 1.33 -11.72
CA VAL A 19 -12.70 1.03 -12.30
C VAL A 19 -13.81 1.65 -11.47
N LEU A 20 -13.78 1.49 -10.14
CA LEU A 20 -14.73 2.13 -9.22
C LEU A 20 -14.73 3.65 -9.41
N ILE A 21 -13.54 4.26 -9.54
CA ILE A 21 -13.40 5.70 -9.76
C ILE A 21 -13.99 6.14 -11.12
N LYS A 22 -13.82 5.34 -12.16
CA LYS A 22 -14.43 5.59 -13.47
C LYS A 22 -15.96 5.57 -13.41
N PHE A 23 -16.54 4.75 -12.53
CA PHE A 23 -17.99 4.67 -12.33
C PHE A 23 -18.54 5.62 -11.25
N THR A 24 -17.69 6.29 -10.46
CA THR A 24 -18.17 7.30 -9.48
C THR A 24 -19.12 8.35 -10.07
N PRO A 25 -18.92 8.91 -11.28
CA PRO A 25 -19.82 9.92 -11.84
C PRO A 25 -21.27 9.46 -12.00
N PHE A 26 -21.53 8.15 -12.03
CA PHE A 26 -22.88 7.59 -12.06
C PHE A 26 -23.61 7.69 -10.71
N PHE A 27 -22.86 7.81 -9.61
CA PHE A 27 -23.41 7.82 -8.25
C PHE A 27 -23.19 9.16 -7.54
N HIS A 28 -22.02 9.80 -7.72
CA HIS A 28 -21.66 11.10 -7.16
C HIS A 28 -20.68 11.83 -8.09
N TYR A 29 -21.03 13.04 -8.53
CA TYR A 29 -20.15 13.85 -9.35
C TYR A 29 -19.07 14.51 -8.49
N VAL A 30 -17.84 14.03 -8.61
CA VAL A 30 -16.66 14.60 -7.94
C VAL A 30 -15.89 15.44 -8.95
N ASN A 31 -15.94 16.77 -8.80
CA ASN A 31 -15.18 17.71 -9.60
C ASN A 31 -13.75 17.82 -9.08
N ALA A 32 -12.77 17.58 -9.95
CA ALA A 32 -11.37 17.52 -9.55
C ALA A 32 -10.82 18.89 -9.13
N GLY A 33 -11.32 19.99 -9.71
CA GLY A 33 -10.86 21.35 -9.38
C GLY A 33 -11.20 21.80 -7.95
N ASP A 34 -12.27 21.25 -7.36
CA ASP A 34 -12.81 21.75 -6.09
C ASP A 34 -12.41 20.89 -4.88
N THR A 35 -12.03 19.62 -5.11
CA THR A 35 -11.83 18.62 -4.04
C THR A 35 -10.41 18.08 -3.94
N ILE A 36 -9.51 18.40 -4.89
CA ILE A 36 -8.10 18.01 -4.79
C ILE A 36 -7.47 18.74 -3.59
N GLY A 37 -6.90 17.96 -2.66
CA GLY A 37 -6.25 18.49 -1.45
C GLY A 37 -7.10 18.32 -0.18
N GLU A 38 -8.36 17.93 -0.30
CA GLU A 38 -9.16 17.51 0.85
C GLU A 38 -8.64 16.18 1.44
N ASP A 39 -8.67 16.08 2.77
CA ASP A 39 -8.45 14.88 3.57
C ASP A 39 -9.65 13.91 3.55
N SER A 40 -10.31 13.83 2.40
CA SER A 40 -11.55 13.08 2.19
C SER A 40 -11.39 12.00 1.11
N VAL A 41 -12.28 11.01 1.13
CA VAL A 41 -12.35 9.98 0.06
C VAL A 41 -12.61 10.64 -1.30
N TYR A 42 -13.34 11.76 -1.34
CA TYR A 42 -13.59 12.50 -2.57
C TYR A 42 -12.34 13.20 -3.08
N GLY A 43 -11.52 13.78 -2.21
CA GLY A 43 -10.21 14.31 -2.57
C GLY A 43 -9.26 13.23 -3.10
N LEU A 44 -9.29 12.03 -2.52
CA LEU A 44 -8.55 10.88 -3.03
C LEU A 44 -9.02 10.45 -4.44
N ILE A 45 -10.34 10.41 -4.67
CA ILE A 45 -10.94 10.09 -5.97
C ILE A 45 -10.55 11.15 -7.02
N ALA A 46 -10.62 12.43 -6.66
CA ALA A 46 -10.24 13.54 -7.51
C ALA A 46 -8.75 13.50 -7.90
N TYR A 47 -7.88 13.29 -6.91
CA TYR A 47 -6.44 13.12 -7.12
C TYR A 47 -6.15 11.92 -8.05
N TYR A 48 -6.82 10.79 -7.81
CA TYR A 48 -6.65 9.60 -8.64
C TYR A 48 -7.13 9.81 -10.08
N LYS A 49 -8.24 10.53 -10.32
CA LYS A 49 -8.71 10.84 -11.68
C LYS A 49 -7.65 11.58 -12.51
N VAL A 50 -6.91 12.50 -11.88
CA VAL A 50 -5.88 13.32 -12.54
C VAL A 50 -4.57 12.55 -12.68
N PHE A 51 -4.13 11.87 -11.62
CA PHE A 51 -2.81 11.26 -11.54
C PHE A 51 -2.79 9.74 -11.77
N ALA A 52 -3.90 9.10 -12.14
CA ALA A 52 -4.00 7.65 -12.32
C ALA A 52 -2.84 7.01 -13.12
N PRO A 53 -2.40 7.53 -14.29
CA PRO A 53 -1.30 6.93 -15.03
C PRO A 53 0.02 6.96 -14.25
N LEU A 54 0.29 8.07 -13.56
CA LEU A 54 1.48 8.24 -12.73
C LEU A 54 1.41 7.34 -11.48
N LEU A 55 0.26 7.26 -10.84
CA LEU A 55 0.04 6.40 -9.68
C LEU A 55 0.18 4.92 -10.04
N MET A 56 -0.25 4.50 -11.24
CA MET A 56 -0.05 3.14 -11.73
C MET A 56 1.45 2.85 -11.91
N LEU A 57 2.19 3.78 -12.52
CA LEU A 57 3.64 3.64 -12.71
C LEU A 57 4.35 3.52 -11.36
N ILE A 58 4.01 4.39 -10.41
CA ILE A 58 4.55 4.36 -9.05
C ILE A 58 4.21 3.03 -8.39
N ALA A 59 2.97 2.54 -8.47
CA ALA A 59 2.55 1.28 -7.88
C ALA A 59 3.36 0.09 -8.43
N VAL A 60 3.61 0.05 -9.75
CA VAL A 60 4.44 -0.99 -10.40
C VAL A 60 5.89 -0.91 -9.88
N ILE A 61 6.47 0.29 -9.84
CA ILE A 61 7.85 0.51 -9.38
C ILE A 61 7.99 0.11 -7.91
N THR A 62 7.07 0.55 -7.05
CA THR A 62 7.06 0.20 -5.62
C THR A 62 6.88 -1.30 -5.41
N GLN A 63 5.99 -1.94 -6.18
CA GLN A 63 5.78 -3.38 -6.14
C GLN A 63 7.06 -4.14 -6.51
N TYR A 64 7.72 -3.72 -7.58
CA TYR A 64 8.91 -4.39 -8.08
C TYR A 64 10.16 -4.15 -7.21
N LEU A 65 10.43 -2.89 -6.82
CA LEU A 65 11.66 -2.49 -6.14
C LEU A 65 11.60 -2.62 -4.62
N MET A 66 10.42 -2.46 -4.01
CA MET A 66 10.29 -2.51 -2.54
C MET A 66 9.58 -3.78 -2.08
N VAL A 67 8.34 -4.00 -2.53
CA VAL A 67 7.50 -5.09 -2.01
C VAL A 67 8.14 -6.45 -2.25
N MET A 68 8.62 -6.73 -3.46
CA MET A 68 9.15 -8.04 -3.82
C MET A 68 10.45 -8.42 -3.06
N PRO A 69 11.46 -7.54 -2.94
CA PRO A 69 12.62 -7.80 -2.09
C PRO A 69 12.25 -8.05 -0.63
N LEU A 70 11.38 -7.21 -0.06
CA LEU A 70 10.87 -7.36 1.30
C LEU A 70 10.15 -8.71 1.50
N TRP A 71 9.30 -9.09 0.55
CA TRP A 71 8.59 -10.37 0.57
C TRP A 71 9.54 -11.57 0.52
N ASN A 72 10.60 -11.49 -0.28
CA ASN A 72 11.61 -12.55 -0.32
C ASN A 72 12.37 -12.69 1.01
N ILE A 73 12.61 -11.58 1.72
CA ILE A 73 13.19 -11.61 3.08
C ILE A 73 12.23 -12.27 4.05
N ILE A 74 10.94 -11.87 4.06
CA ILE A 74 9.89 -12.45 4.91
C ILE A 74 9.80 -13.97 4.71
N ARG A 75 9.79 -14.43 3.45
CA ARG A 75 9.75 -15.86 3.13
C ARG A 75 10.96 -16.64 3.67
N ARG A 76 12.13 -16.02 3.74
CA ARG A 76 13.36 -16.66 4.26
C ARG A 76 13.44 -16.60 5.79
N LYS A 77 12.89 -15.55 6.42
CA LYS A 77 12.96 -15.31 7.87
C LYS A 77 11.60 -14.87 8.42
N PRO A 78 10.63 -15.79 8.57
CA PRO A 78 9.27 -15.45 9.01
C PRO A 78 9.23 -14.88 10.45
N LYS A 79 10.21 -15.19 11.30
CA LYS A 79 10.33 -14.63 12.66
C LYS A 79 10.62 -13.11 12.67
N SER A 80 11.14 -12.56 11.57
CA SER A 80 11.44 -11.12 11.44
C SER A 80 10.30 -10.31 10.79
N THR A 81 9.17 -10.96 10.48
CA THR A 81 8.05 -10.33 9.77
C THR A 81 7.48 -9.13 10.52
N ALA A 82 7.31 -9.24 11.85
CA ALA A 82 6.79 -8.14 12.66
C ALA A 82 7.68 -6.89 12.59
N GLY A 83 9.01 -7.04 12.67
CA GLY A 83 9.95 -5.92 12.55
C GLY A 83 9.92 -5.25 11.17
N ILE A 84 9.67 -6.02 10.12
CA ILE A 84 9.51 -5.50 8.75
C ILE A 84 8.23 -4.68 8.62
N PHE A 85 7.10 -5.17 9.14
CA PHE A 85 5.85 -4.40 9.12
C PHE A 85 5.95 -3.12 9.95
N ILE A 86 6.59 -3.18 11.11
CA ILE A 86 6.79 -2.02 11.98
C ILE A 86 7.65 -0.96 11.28
N SER A 87 8.77 -1.35 10.67
CA SER A 87 9.64 -0.38 9.97
C SER A 87 8.92 0.26 8.79
N MET A 88 8.14 -0.50 8.03
CA MET A 88 7.35 0.02 6.91
C MET A 88 6.24 0.97 7.38
N PHE A 89 5.62 0.69 8.52
CA PHE A 89 4.63 1.58 9.12
C PHE A 89 5.25 2.94 9.47
N PHE A 90 6.42 2.94 10.13
CA PHE A 90 7.12 4.19 10.46
C PHE A 90 7.60 4.96 9.22
N ILE A 91 8.12 4.26 8.21
CA ILE A 91 8.51 4.89 6.93
C ILE A 91 7.29 5.52 6.25
N SER A 92 6.15 4.82 6.25
CA SER A 92 4.90 5.34 5.67
C SER A 92 4.40 6.57 6.42
N LEU A 93 4.42 6.54 7.76
CA LEU A 93 4.10 7.72 8.57
C LEU A 93 5.02 8.90 8.25
N LEU A 94 6.34 8.67 8.19
CA LEU A 94 7.30 9.74 7.95
C LEU A 94 7.12 10.38 6.56
N LEU A 95 6.88 9.56 5.53
CA LEU A 95 6.61 10.06 4.18
C LEU A 95 5.25 10.75 4.08
N ALA A 96 4.21 10.19 4.71
CA ALA A 96 2.87 10.78 4.71
C ALA A 96 2.85 12.14 5.40
N PHE A 97 3.45 12.26 6.59
CA PHE A 97 3.55 13.54 7.29
C PHE A 97 4.52 14.52 6.61
N GLY A 98 5.58 14.03 5.96
CA GLY A 98 6.45 14.86 5.13
C GLY A 98 5.72 15.47 3.93
N LEU A 99 4.90 14.69 3.23
CA LEU A 99 4.05 15.18 2.15
C LEU A 99 2.94 16.09 2.67
N ALA A 100 2.32 15.74 3.80
CA ALA A 100 1.33 16.58 4.45
C ALA A 100 1.92 17.95 4.80
N TYR A 101 3.19 18.02 5.23
CA TYR A 101 3.84 19.30 5.54
C TYR A 101 4.03 20.18 4.31
N ILE A 102 4.30 19.58 3.14
CA ILE A 102 4.46 20.32 1.86
C ILE A 102 3.11 20.85 1.37
N ILE A 103 2.03 20.09 1.57
CA ILE A 103 0.68 20.42 1.10
C ILE A 103 -0.04 21.35 2.10
N TRP A 104 0.31 21.26 3.38
CA TRP A 104 -0.37 21.99 4.45
C TRP A 104 -0.18 23.50 4.34
N ASP A 105 -1.31 24.21 4.37
CA ASP A 105 -1.35 25.66 4.54
C ASP A 105 -1.35 26.02 6.04
N PRO A 106 -0.34 26.74 6.56
CA PRO A 106 -0.28 27.18 7.95
C PRO A 106 -1.53 27.91 8.44
N VAL A 107 -2.27 28.56 7.53
CA VAL A 107 -3.51 29.30 7.85
C VAL A 107 -4.64 28.37 8.31
N THR A 108 -4.67 27.13 7.82
CA THR A 108 -5.69 26.12 8.15
C THR A 108 -5.47 25.45 9.52
N GLY A 109 -4.31 25.68 10.14
CA GLY A 109 -3.97 25.21 11.48
C GLY A 109 -3.50 23.75 11.56
N TYR A 110 -2.93 23.38 12.71
CA TYR A 110 -2.27 22.09 12.94
C TYR A 110 -3.22 20.87 12.90
N PHE A 111 -4.51 21.08 13.15
CA PHE A 111 -5.50 20.00 13.08
C PHE A 111 -5.62 19.46 11.65
N HIS A 112 -5.65 20.36 10.65
CA HIS A 112 -5.73 19.98 9.25
C HIS A 112 -4.47 19.24 8.79
N PHE A 113 -3.28 19.70 9.22
CA PHE A 113 -2.01 18.99 9.00
C PHE A 113 -2.06 17.54 9.50
N ALA A 114 -2.50 17.34 10.75
CA ALA A 114 -2.59 16.02 11.35
C ALA A 114 -3.62 15.14 10.60
N SER A 115 -4.74 15.71 10.19
CA SER A 115 -5.79 14.99 9.47
C SER A 115 -5.32 14.51 8.08
N ILE A 116 -4.71 15.40 7.28
CA ILE A 116 -4.11 15.03 5.98
C ILE A 116 -3.03 13.96 6.17
N GLY A 117 -2.12 14.15 7.13
CA GLY A 117 -1.03 13.21 7.40
C GLY A 117 -1.53 11.82 7.80
N LEU A 118 -2.51 11.74 8.71
CA LEU A 118 -3.12 10.48 9.12
C LEU A 118 -3.92 9.83 7.99
N PHE A 119 -4.64 10.61 7.18
CA PHE A 119 -5.35 10.09 6.02
C PHE A 119 -4.40 9.46 4.99
N MET A 120 -3.33 10.17 4.61
CA MET A 120 -2.32 9.65 3.69
C MET A 120 -1.61 8.41 4.24
N ALA A 121 -1.25 8.43 5.52
CA ALA A 121 -0.64 7.28 6.20
C ALA A 121 -1.59 6.08 6.21
N GLY A 122 -2.88 6.31 6.49
CA GLY A 122 -3.92 5.28 6.48
C GLY A 122 -4.07 4.63 5.10
N VAL A 123 -4.13 5.42 4.04
CA VAL A 123 -4.20 4.93 2.65
C VAL A 123 -2.97 4.07 2.31
N GLN A 124 -1.76 4.53 2.68
CA GLN A 124 -0.54 3.76 2.46
C GLN A 124 -0.54 2.44 3.23
N VAL A 125 -0.84 2.47 4.54
CA VAL A 125 -0.85 1.27 5.39
C VAL A 125 -1.87 0.27 4.86
N PHE A 126 -3.07 0.72 4.52
CA PHE A 126 -4.09 -0.14 3.91
C PHE A 126 -3.61 -0.79 2.62
N TYR A 127 -3.01 -0.02 1.72
CA TYR A 127 -2.43 -0.53 0.47
C TYR A 127 -1.36 -1.61 0.74
N TRP A 128 -0.43 -1.36 1.67
CA TRP A 128 0.60 -2.33 2.04
C TRP A 128 -0.01 -3.60 2.65
N THR A 129 -1.00 -3.47 3.54
CA THR A 129 -1.68 -4.61 4.16
C THR A 129 -2.33 -5.51 3.12
N ILE A 130 -3.09 -4.93 2.17
CA ILE A 130 -3.72 -5.72 1.10
C ILE A 130 -2.67 -6.39 0.22
N ASN A 131 -1.59 -5.69 -0.16
CA ASN A 131 -0.51 -6.27 -0.98
C ASN A 131 0.14 -7.48 -0.30
N PHE A 132 0.52 -7.36 0.97
CA PHE A 132 1.13 -8.46 1.70
C PHE A 132 0.16 -9.60 1.94
N LEU A 133 -1.14 -9.31 2.18
CA LEU A 133 -2.17 -10.33 2.30
C LEU A 133 -2.31 -11.13 1.00
N VAL A 134 -2.37 -10.48 -0.16
CA VAL A 134 -2.42 -11.14 -1.47
C VAL A 134 -1.17 -12.00 -1.69
N LEU A 135 0.02 -11.49 -1.39
CA LEU A 135 1.26 -12.25 -1.51
C LEU A 135 1.30 -13.46 -0.57
N TYR A 136 0.79 -13.30 0.64
CA TYR A 136 0.66 -14.38 1.61
C TYR A 136 -0.28 -15.48 1.11
N LEU A 137 -1.43 -15.11 0.56
CA LEU A 137 -2.37 -16.07 -0.05
C LEU A 137 -1.73 -16.80 -1.24
N LEU A 138 -0.98 -16.10 -2.09
CA LEU A 138 -0.26 -16.70 -3.23
C LEU A 138 0.83 -17.70 -2.80
N ASP A 139 1.49 -17.46 -1.67
CA ASP A 139 2.50 -18.34 -1.09
C ASP A 139 2.00 -19.21 0.07
N TRP A 140 0.68 -19.30 0.30
CA TRP A 140 0.09 -20.03 1.43
C TRP A 140 0.58 -21.49 1.51
N LYS A 141 0.75 -22.15 0.36
CA LYS A 141 1.29 -23.52 0.27
C LYS A 141 2.77 -23.64 0.68
N VAL A 142 3.55 -22.56 0.59
CA VAL A 142 4.97 -22.54 0.99
C VAL A 142 5.07 -22.46 2.52
N PHE A 143 4.23 -21.64 3.15
CA PHE A 143 4.19 -21.54 4.61
C PHE A 143 3.60 -22.79 5.27
N GLY A 144 2.63 -23.45 4.63
CA GLY A 144 2.09 -24.73 5.11
C GLY A 144 3.10 -25.90 5.10
N LYS A 145 4.07 -25.90 4.17
CA LYS A 145 5.14 -26.93 4.12
C LYS A 145 6.30 -26.68 5.09
N ALA A 146 6.54 -25.42 5.50
CA ALA A 146 7.60 -25.10 6.45
C ALA A 146 7.32 -25.60 7.87
N VAL A 147 6.05 -25.88 8.20
CA VAL A 147 5.62 -26.44 9.49
C VAL A 147 5.78 -27.97 9.54
N SER A 148 5.91 -28.64 8.40
CA SER A 148 5.89 -30.10 8.31
C SER A 148 7.26 -30.78 8.22
N VAL A 149 8.37 -30.05 8.42
CA VAL A 149 9.70 -30.69 8.53
C VAL A 149 9.97 -30.92 10.01
N PRO A 150 9.90 -32.16 10.52
CA PRO A 150 10.31 -32.45 11.88
C PRO A 150 11.79 -32.09 11.98
N ILE A 151 12.15 -31.40 13.05
CA ILE A 151 13.54 -31.27 13.47
C ILE A 151 13.99 -32.69 13.80
N THR A 152 14.59 -33.41 12.86
CA THR A 152 15.41 -34.56 13.21
C THR A 152 16.58 -34.00 14.00
N GLU A 153 16.47 -34.13 15.33
CA GLU A 153 17.59 -34.09 16.26
C GLU A 153 18.70 -34.98 15.69
N HIS A 154 19.73 -34.36 15.12
CA HIS A 154 21.02 -35.02 15.06
C HIS A 154 21.68 -34.81 16.41
N SER A 155 21.43 -35.76 17.30
CA SER A 155 22.31 -36.09 18.41
C SER A 155 23.66 -36.54 17.84
N ILE A 156 24.71 -35.75 18.05
CA ILE A 156 26.09 -36.21 18.24
C ILE A 156 26.69 -35.37 19.35
#